data_AF-A0A3L6SLM6-F1
#
_entry.id   AF-A0A3L6SLM6-F1
#
_cell.length_a   1.000
_cell.length_b   1.000
_cell.length_c   1.000
_cell.angle_alpha   90.00
_cell.angle_beta   90.00
_cell.angle_gamma   90.00
#
_symmetry.space_group_name_H-M   'P 1'
#
loop_
_entity.id
_entity.type
_entity.pdbx_description
1 polymer ?
#
loop_
_entity_poly.entity_id
_entity_poly.type
_entity_poly.pdbx_seq_one_letter_code
_entity_poly.pdbx_strand_id
1 'polypeptide(L)'
;MAATSTSPLFSLSSLSASLPCPTRLPTTLSLRALSPRARLSVSLPFASPHGVYGAWAATSTSSAGRLGRRGLEVVCEATTGRRPDSVAKRERQNEKHRIRNHARKAEMRTRMKKVFRALEKLRKKADAQPEEIIEIEKMISEAYKAIDKTVQVGALHRNTGNHRKSRLARRKKAIEILRGWYVPNAEPVAAT
;
A
#
# COMPACT_ATOMS: atom_id res chain seq x y z
N MET A 1 16.38 35.02 67.89
CA MET A 1 17.31 35.60 66.90
C MET A 1 17.70 34.47 65.96
N ALA A 2 16.94 34.21 64.88
CA ALA A 2 17.09 34.80 63.53
C ALA A 2 18.49 34.53 62.96
N ALA A 3 18.71 33.93 61.78
CA ALA A 3 17.94 34.02 60.55
C ALA A 3 18.13 32.79 59.63
N THR A 4 17.08 32.54 58.84
CA THR A 4 17.02 31.74 57.61
C THR A 4 17.67 32.48 56.44
N SER A 5 18.39 31.79 55.54
CA SER A 5 18.74 32.31 54.20
C SER A 5 18.29 31.28 53.14
N THR A 6 17.16 31.47 52.46
CA THR A 6 16.95 32.26 51.23
C THR A 6 17.65 31.67 50.00
N SER A 7 16.83 31.16 49.08
CA SER A 7 17.14 30.68 47.73
C SER A 7 17.51 31.82 46.75
N PRO A 8 17.99 31.48 45.54
CA PRO A 8 17.18 31.74 44.35
C PRO A 8 17.29 30.60 43.31
N LEU A 9 16.19 30.01 42.84
CA LEU A 9 15.44 30.46 41.65
C LEU A 9 16.33 30.83 40.45
N PHE A 10 16.66 29.85 39.61
CA PHE A 10 16.94 30.09 38.19
C PHE A 10 15.91 29.36 37.34
N SER A 11 14.86 30.12 37.04
CA SER A 11 13.97 29.91 35.90
C SER A 11 14.73 30.26 34.62
N LEU A 12 14.80 29.33 33.67
CA LEU A 12 15.05 29.63 32.28
C LEU A 12 13.96 28.97 31.43
N SER A 13 12.90 29.73 31.29
CA SER A 13 11.90 29.62 30.24
C SER A 13 12.53 29.72 28.84
N SER A 14 11.97 28.90 27.95
CA SER A 14 11.69 29.20 26.53
C SER A 14 12.84 29.59 25.60
N LEU A 15 13.23 28.65 24.72
CA LEU A 15 13.62 28.96 23.35
C LEU A 15 12.83 28.05 22.38
N SER A 16 11.65 28.55 22.01
CA SER A 16 10.91 28.11 20.83
C SER A 16 11.50 28.83 19.62
N ALA A 17 12.40 28.18 18.89
CA ALA A 17 12.83 28.66 17.58
C ALA A 17 11.92 28.08 16.49
N SER A 18 10.85 28.82 16.19
CA SER A 18 10.03 28.67 15.00
C SER A 18 10.83 29.07 13.76
N LEU A 19 11.15 28.10 12.90
CA LEU A 19 11.69 28.38 11.57
C LEU A 19 10.57 28.87 10.63
N PRO A 20 10.78 29.97 9.89
CA PRO A 20 9.76 30.54 9.01
C PRO A 20 9.54 29.71 7.73
N CYS A 21 8.26 29.51 7.40
CA CYS A 21 7.79 29.01 6.12
C CYS A 21 8.31 29.87 4.94
N PRO A 22 8.81 29.26 3.85
CA PRO A 22 8.92 29.97 2.59
C PRO A 22 7.56 30.04 1.90
N THR A 23 7.24 31.26 1.49
CA THR A 23 6.01 31.71 0.85
C THR A 23 5.83 31.19 -0.57
N ARG A 24 4.55 31.00 -0.91
CA ARG A 24 4.00 30.81 -2.26
C ARG A 24 4.39 31.97 -3.19
N LEU A 25 4.86 31.66 -4.40
CA LEU A 25 4.71 32.53 -5.57
C LEU A 25 3.97 31.76 -6.68
N PRO A 26 2.95 32.34 -7.32
CA PRO A 26 2.26 31.72 -8.45
C PRO A 26 3.02 32.01 -9.75
N THR A 27 3.70 31.01 -10.31
CA THR A 27 4.19 31.05 -11.68
C THR A 27 3.02 30.87 -12.65
N THR A 28 2.67 31.95 -13.35
CA THR A 28 1.78 31.98 -14.51
C THR A 28 2.48 31.32 -15.70
N LEU A 29 2.26 30.02 -15.91
CA LEU A 29 2.69 29.34 -17.13
C LEU A 29 1.59 29.45 -18.19
N SER A 30 1.86 30.27 -19.20
CA SER A 30 1.05 30.43 -20.40
C SER A 30 0.88 29.11 -21.14
N LEU A 31 -0.37 28.76 -21.46
CA LEU A 31 -0.71 27.67 -22.37
C LEU A 31 -0.34 28.08 -23.81
N ARG A 32 0.83 27.66 -24.28
CA ARG A 32 1.16 27.71 -25.71
C ARG A 32 0.72 26.38 -26.33
N ALA A 33 -0.40 26.42 -27.04
CA ALA A 33 -0.91 25.30 -27.82
C ALA A 33 0.12 24.89 -28.89
N LEU A 34 0.74 23.73 -28.72
CA LEU A 34 1.45 23.05 -29.81
C LEU A 34 0.45 22.13 -30.51
N SER A 35 0.11 22.50 -31.75
CA SER A 35 -0.56 21.61 -32.71
C SER A 35 0.23 20.30 -32.88
N PRO A 36 -0.41 19.12 -32.87
CA PRO A 36 0.30 17.89 -33.20
C PRO A 36 0.57 17.83 -34.70
N ARG A 37 1.83 18.05 -35.10
CA ARG A 37 2.31 17.76 -36.45
C ARG A 37 2.46 16.24 -36.57
N ALA A 38 1.54 15.61 -37.30
CA ALA A 38 1.57 14.19 -37.62
C ALA A 38 2.91 13.85 -38.31
N ARG A 39 3.80 13.14 -37.61
CA ARG A 39 4.93 12.44 -38.23
C ARG A 39 4.47 11.02 -38.50
N LEU A 40 4.21 10.73 -39.77
CA LEU A 40 4.08 9.36 -40.26
C LEU A 40 5.47 8.72 -40.19
N SER A 41 5.72 7.92 -39.16
CA SER A 41 6.90 7.05 -39.09
C SER A 41 6.60 5.79 -39.90
N VAL A 42 7.14 5.73 -41.11
CA VAL A 42 7.27 4.50 -41.88
C VAL A 42 8.33 3.65 -41.19
N SER A 43 7.92 2.58 -40.51
CA SER A 43 8.84 1.55 -40.01
C SER A 43 9.14 0.58 -41.14
N LEU A 44 10.36 0.66 -41.69
CA LEU A 44 10.96 -0.41 -42.49
C LEU A 44 11.19 -1.64 -41.59
N PRO A 45 10.83 -2.87 -42.00
CA PRO A 45 11.09 -4.05 -41.19
C PRO A 45 12.58 -4.41 -41.22
N PHE A 46 13.19 -4.39 -40.04
CA PHE A 46 14.52 -4.93 -39.78
C PHE A 46 14.46 -6.46 -39.90
N ALA A 47 14.95 -6.99 -41.02
CA ALA A 47 15.08 -8.42 -41.26
C ALA A 47 16.36 -8.94 -40.59
N SER A 48 16.20 -9.80 -39.57
CA SER A 48 17.27 -10.68 -39.10
C SER A 48 17.01 -12.11 -39.60
N PRO A 49 18.04 -12.82 -40.08
CA PRO A 49 17.92 -14.16 -40.63
C PRO A 49 17.98 -15.22 -39.52
N HIS A 50 17.48 -16.40 -39.86
CA HIS A 50 17.48 -17.67 -39.12
C HIS A 50 16.22 -18.00 -38.30
N GLY A 51 15.31 -18.72 -38.97
CA GLY A 51 14.80 -19.98 -38.46
C GLY A 51 13.48 -19.92 -37.67
N VAL A 52 12.37 -20.06 -38.41
CA VAL A 52 11.17 -20.89 -38.16
C VAL A 52 9.97 -20.16 -38.77
N TYR A 53 9.63 -20.52 -40.00
CA TYR A 53 8.50 -19.96 -40.76
C TYR A 53 7.18 -20.55 -40.27
N GLY A 54 6.57 -19.92 -39.26
CA GLY A 54 5.12 -19.97 -39.05
C GLY A 54 4.46 -18.91 -39.93
N ALA A 55 4.07 -19.30 -41.15
CA ALA A 55 3.40 -18.44 -42.11
C ALA A 55 1.98 -18.09 -41.64
N TRP A 56 1.79 -16.94 -40.99
CA TRP A 56 0.49 -16.30 -40.92
C TRP A 56 0.34 -15.46 -42.19
N ALA A 57 -0.40 -16.01 -43.15
CA ALA A 57 -0.74 -15.34 -44.39
C ALA A 57 -1.53 -14.05 -44.08
N ALA A 58 -0.94 -12.91 -44.43
CA ALA A 58 -1.63 -11.63 -44.51
C ALA A 58 -2.47 -11.62 -45.79
N THR A 59 -3.73 -12.07 -45.71
CA THR A 59 -4.71 -11.79 -46.76
C THR A 59 -5.29 -10.40 -46.51
N SER A 60 -4.66 -9.40 -47.10
CA SER A 60 -5.26 -8.08 -47.30
C SER A 60 -6.32 -8.17 -48.38
N THR A 61 -7.58 -8.43 -48.00
CA THR A 61 -8.72 -8.16 -48.88
C THR A 61 -9.24 -6.77 -48.58
N SER A 62 -8.78 -5.81 -49.37
CA SER A 62 -9.43 -4.51 -49.55
C SER A 62 -10.82 -4.73 -50.14
N SER A 63 -11.88 -4.65 -49.32
CA SER A 63 -13.22 -4.36 -49.80
C SER A 63 -13.59 -2.94 -49.37
N ALA A 64 -13.49 -2.02 -50.34
CA ALA A 64 -14.15 -0.73 -50.29
C ALA A 64 -15.67 -0.98 -50.33
N GLY A 65 -16.23 -1.39 -49.20
CA GLY A 65 -17.66 -1.53 -48.96
C GLY A 65 -18.23 -0.17 -48.58
N ARG A 66 -18.96 0.42 -49.53
CA ARG A 66 -19.77 1.64 -49.38
C ARG A 66 -20.45 1.67 -48.01
N LEU A 67 -20.09 2.65 -47.17
CA LEU A 67 -20.86 3.00 -45.98
C LEU A 67 -22.16 3.64 -46.45
N GLY A 68 -23.14 2.80 -46.80
CA GLY A 68 -24.52 3.21 -46.93
C GLY A 68 -24.97 3.73 -45.58
N ARG A 69 -25.09 5.06 -45.45
CA ARG A 69 -25.90 5.70 -44.42
C ARG A 69 -27.34 5.25 -44.60
N ARG A 70 -27.68 4.06 -44.09
CA ARG A 70 -29.06 3.74 -43.79
C ARG A 70 -29.32 4.40 -42.43
N GLY A 71 -30.11 5.46 -42.47
CA GLY A 71 -30.53 6.20 -41.31
C GLY A 71 -31.09 5.25 -40.27
N LEU A 72 -30.38 5.11 -39.16
CA LEU A 72 -31.03 4.81 -37.90
C LEU A 72 -31.59 6.15 -37.45
N GLU A 73 -32.79 6.47 -37.93
CA GLU A 73 -33.59 7.52 -37.32
C GLU A 73 -33.94 7.02 -35.93
N VAL A 74 -33.06 7.28 -34.96
CA VAL A 74 -33.37 7.10 -33.56
C VAL A 74 -34.39 8.18 -33.26
N VAL A 75 -35.66 7.80 -33.34
CA VAL A 75 -36.75 8.55 -32.71
C VAL A 75 -36.39 8.62 -31.24
N CYS A 76 -35.75 9.70 -30.82
CA CYS A 76 -35.63 10.05 -29.43
C CYS A 76 -37.05 10.39 -28.96
N GLU A 77 -37.80 9.39 -28.51
CA GLU A 77 -38.77 9.66 -27.46
C GLU A 77 -37.99 10.34 -26.33
N ALA A 78 -38.40 11.57 -26.02
CA ALA A 78 -37.81 12.37 -24.97
C ALA A 78 -38.04 11.64 -23.64
N THR A 79 -37.14 10.72 -23.30
CA THR A 79 -37.11 10.14 -21.96
C THR A 79 -36.95 11.32 -21.00
N THR A 80 -37.91 11.49 -20.10
CA THR A 80 -37.82 12.36 -18.92
C THR A 80 -36.80 11.79 -17.92
N GLY A 81 -35.67 11.30 -18.42
CA GLY A 81 -34.68 10.51 -17.72
C GLY A 81 -33.37 11.27 -17.60
N ARG A 82 -32.97 11.54 -16.36
CA ARG A 82 -31.66 12.11 -16.02
C ARG A 82 -30.55 11.27 -16.70
N ARG A 83 -29.60 11.93 -17.35
CA ARG A 83 -28.41 11.26 -17.93
C ARG A 83 -27.69 10.47 -16.82
N PRO A 84 -27.15 9.28 -17.10
CA PRO A 84 -26.42 8.51 -16.11
C PRO A 84 -25.15 9.25 -15.68
N ASP A 85 -25.17 9.79 -14.45
CA ASP A 85 -24.05 10.53 -13.86
C ASP A 85 -22.90 9.57 -13.53
N SER A 86 -21.90 9.50 -14.42
CA SER A 86 -20.71 8.64 -14.27
C SER A 86 -19.91 8.99 -13.00
N VAL A 87 -19.87 10.27 -12.64
CA VAL A 87 -19.23 10.79 -11.42
C VAL A 87 -19.95 10.26 -10.18
N ALA A 88 -21.27 10.45 -10.08
CA ALA A 88 -22.06 9.97 -8.95
C ALA A 88 -22.01 8.44 -8.78
N LYS A 89 -21.81 7.69 -9.88
CA LYS A 89 -21.54 6.25 -9.81
C LYS A 89 -20.19 5.96 -9.15
N ARG A 90 -19.12 6.66 -9.54
CA ARG A 90 -17.78 6.46 -8.97
C ARG A 90 -17.72 6.83 -7.50
N GLU A 91 -18.40 7.90 -7.08
CA GLU A 91 -18.51 8.29 -5.67
C GLU A 91 -19.16 7.19 -4.82
N ARG A 92 -20.31 6.65 -5.27
CA ARG A 92 -20.98 5.53 -4.58
C ARG A 92 -20.10 4.27 -4.50
N GLN A 93 -19.36 3.96 -5.56
CA GLN A 93 -18.44 2.82 -5.57
C GLN A 93 -17.27 3.04 -4.60
N ASN A 94 -16.67 4.23 -4.64
CA ASN A 94 -15.56 4.60 -3.78
C ASN A 94 -15.95 4.56 -2.31
N GLU A 95 -17.15 5.03 -1.95
CA GLU A 95 -17.63 4.95 -0.58
C GLU A 95 -17.74 3.50 -0.10
N LYS A 96 -18.36 2.63 -0.90
CA LYS A 96 -18.45 1.19 -0.60
C LYS A 96 -17.07 0.54 -0.47
N HIS A 97 -16.12 0.92 -1.33
CA HIS A 97 -14.75 0.38 -1.31
C HIS A 97 -13.99 0.89 -0.08
N ARG A 98 -14.16 2.17 0.26
CA ARG A 98 -13.57 2.83 1.42
C ARG A 98 -13.99 2.13 2.70
N ILE A 99 -15.28 1.91 2.93
CA ILE A 99 -15.81 1.26 4.14
C ILE A 99 -15.24 -0.16 4.28
N ARG A 100 -15.31 -0.97 3.22
CA ARG A 100 -14.80 -2.36 3.23
C ARG A 100 -13.29 -2.42 3.48
N ASN A 101 -12.52 -1.56 2.82
CA ASN A 101 -11.07 -1.55 2.96
C ASN A 101 -10.63 -0.98 4.31
N HIS A 102 -11.36 0.01 4.84
CA HIS A 102 -11.14 0.56 6.16
C HIS A 102 -11.33 -0.51 7.24
N ALA A 103 -12.44 -1.26 7.20
CA ALA A 103 -12.72 -2.33 8.16
C ALA A 103 -11.62 -3.39 8.18
N ARG A 104 -11.22 -3.93 7.02
CA ARG A 104 -10.14 -4.94 6.94
C ARG A 104 -8.79 -4.42 7.41
N LYS A 105 -8.42 -3.19 7.02
CA LYS A 105 -7.17 -2.55 7.49
C LYS A 105 -7.21 -2.30 9.00
N ALA A 106 -8.35 -1.92 9.56
CA ALA A 106 -8.52 -1.70 10.99
C ALA A 106 -8.42 -3.03 11.78
N GLU A 107 -9.04 -4.10 11.30
CA GLU A 107 -8.94 -5.43 11.89
C GLU A 107 -7.48 -5.90 11.94
N MET A 108 -6.78 -5.88 10.80
CA MET A 108 -5.37 -6.24 10.70
C MET A 108 -4.51 -5.42 11.67
N ARG A 109 -4.65 -4.09 11.68
CA ARG A 109 -3.90 -3.21 12.60
C ARG A 109 -4.15 -3.55 14.06
N THR A 110 -5.39 -3.88 14.41
CA THR A 110 -5.78 -4.21 15.78
C THR A 110 -5.17 -5.53 16.23
N ARG A 111 -5.25 -6.59 15.41
CA ARG A 111 -4.60 -7.89 15.70
C ARG A 111 -3.09 -7.73 15.85
N MET A 112 -2.44 -6.97 14.96
CA MET A 112 -1.01 -6.68 15.06
C MET A 112 -0.65 -5.91 16.34
N LYS A 113 -1.47 -4.92 16.74
CA LYS A 113 -1.25 -4.14 17.97
C LYS A 113 -1.36 -5.02 19.21
N LYS A 114 -2.28 -6.00 19.24
CA LYS A 114 -2.38 -6.99 20.33
C LYS A 114 -1.08 -7.78 20.48
N VAL A 115 -0.53 -8.31 19.37
CA VAL A 115 0.75 -9.01 19.37
C VAL A 115 1.88 -8.12 19.90
N PHE A 116 2.00 -6.89 19.42
CA PHE A 116 3.06 -5.99 19.89
C PHE A 116 2.95 -5.66 21.38
N ARG A 117 1.72 -5.47 21.89
CA ARG A 117 1.50 -5.26 23.33
C ARG A 117 1.90 -6.47 24.15
N ALA A 118 1.59 -7.69 23.69
CA ALA A 118 1.99 -8.91 24.37
C ALA A 118 3.52 -9.07 24.38
N LEU A 119 4.18 -8.85 23.23
CA LEU A 119 5.65 -8.88 23.11
C LEU A 119 6.33 -7.81 23.99
N GLU A 120 5.76 -6.61 24.09
CA GLU A 120 6.28 -5.54 24.97
C GLU A 120 6.13 -5.89 26.46
N LYS A 121 5.07 -6.58 26.86
CA LYS A 121 4.90 -7.08 28.22
C LYS A 121 5.94 -8.15 28.54
N LEU A 122 6.09 -9.14 27.65
CA LEU A 122 7.12 -10.18 27.76
C LEU A 122 8.54 -9.60 27.76
N ARG A 123 8.73 -8.46 27.08
CA ARG A 123 10.02 -7.76 27.10
C ARG A 123 10.39 -7.23 28.49
N LYS A 124 9.40 -6.80 29.28
CA LYS A 124 9.58 -6.14 30.58
C LYS A 124 9.60 -7.09 31.76
N LYS A 125 8.90 -8.23 31.66
CA LYS A 125 8.94 -9.28 32.68
C LYS A 125 10.31 -9.98 32.66
N ALA A 126 10.90 -10.19 33.84
CA ALA A 126 12.16 -10.93 33.99
C ALA A 126 11.93 -12.45 33.98
N ASP A 127 10.83 -12.92 34.57
CA ASP A 127 10.46 -14.34 34.65
C ASP A 127 9.49 -14.71 33.52
N ALA A 128 10.03 -15.11 32.38
CA ALA A 128 9.25 -15.51 31.21
C ALA A 128 9.09 -17.03 31.18
N GLN A 129 7.85 -17.51 31.33
CA GLN A 129 7.52 -18.93 31.13
C GLN A 129 7.33 -19.24 29.64
N PRO A 130 7.69 -20.44 29.17
CA PRO A 130 7.50 -20.85 27.77
C PRO A 130 6.02 -20.85 27.34
N GLU A 131 5.10 -20.97 28.29
CA GLU A 131 3.65 -20.94 28.07
C GLU A 131 3.17 -19.62 27.46
N GLU A 132 3.75 -18.47 27.85
CA GLU A 132 3.37 -17.16 27.32
C GLU A 132 3.69 -17.05 25.81
N ILE A 133 4.70 -17.77 25.32
CA ILE A 133 5.06 -17.78 23.90
C ILE A 133 3.97 -18.49 23.09
N ILE A 134 3.44 -19.60 23.59
CA ILE A 134 2.40 -20.39 22.90
C ILE A 134 1.15 -19.53 22.69
N GLU A 135 0.77 -18.72 23.67
CA GLU A 135 -0.32 -17.75 23.53
C GLU A 135 -0.02 -16.67 22.48
N ILE A 136 1.21 -16.17 22.46
CA ILE A 136 1.66 -15.19 21.47
C ILE A 136 1.63 -15.78 20.06
N GLU A 137 2.02 -17.05 19.89
CA GLU A 137 1.97 -17.74 18.61
C GLU A 137 0.53 -17.91 18.11
N LYS A 138 -0.41 -18.23 19.00
CA LYS A 138 -1.85 -18.21 18.68
C LYS A 138 -2.27 -16.83 18.17
N MET A 139 -1.91 -15.75 18.87
CA MET A 139 -2.21 -14.37 18.42
C MET A 139 -1.52 -14.00 17.09
N ILE A 140 -0.30 -14.51 16.84
CA ILE A 140 0.41 -14.31 15.56
C ILE A 140 -0.32 -15.03 14.43
N SER A 141 -0.82 -16.26 14.65
CA SER A 141 -1.58 -17.01 13.65
C SER A 141 -2.85 -16.26 13.22
N GLU A 142 -3.56 -15.65 14.17
CA GLU A 142 -4.71 -14.80 13.89
C GLU A 142 -4.32 -13.54 13.10
N ALA A 143 -3.20 -12.91 13.46
CA ALA A 143 -2.70 -11.75 12.75
C ALA A 143 -2.33 -12.09 11.30
N TYR A 144 -1.70 -13.24 11.05
CA TYR A 144 -1.38 -13.71 9.69
C TYR A 144 -2.65 -13.98 8.87
N LYS A 145 -3.65 -14.64 9.46
CA LYS A 145 -4.96 -14.83 8.82
C LYS A 145 -5.59 -13.49 8.40
N ALA A 146 -5.55 -12.48 9.27
CA ALA A 146 -6.08 -11.15 8.96
C ALA A 146 -5.28 -10.42 7.86
N ILE A 147 -3.94 -10.53 7.88
CA ILE A 147 -3.06 -9.96 6.85
C ILE A 147 -3.37 -10.59 5.48
N ASP A 148 -3.45 -11.92 5.43
CA ASP A 148 -3.63 -12.65 4.17
C ASP A 148 -5.00 -12.42 3.56
N LYS A 149 -6.06 -12.39 4.38
CA LYS A 149 -7.39 -11.97 3.93
C LYS A 149 -7.39 -10.54 3.38
N THR A 150 -6.63 -9.63 3.98
CA THR A 150 -6.53 -8.24 3.50
C THR A 150 -5.79 -8.13 2.17
N VAL A 151 -4.76 -8.97 1.96
CA VAL A 151 -4.03 -9.07 0.69
C VAL A 151 -4.87 -9.73 -0.39
N GLN A 152 -5.58 -10.82 -0.07
CA GLN A 152 -6.44 -11.55 -0.99
C GLN A 152 -7.55 -10.67 -1.58
N VAL A 153 -8.14 -9.79 -0.75
CA VAL A 153 -9.18 -8.87 -1.22
C VAL A 153 -8.59 -7.64 -1.96
N GLY A 154 -7.27 -7.51 -2.04
CA GLY A 154 -6.63 -6.39 -2.74
C GLY A 154 -6.69 -5.05 -2.00
N ALA A 155 -7.06 -5.05 -0.71
CA ALA A 155 -7.01 -3.84 0.11
C ALA A 155 -5.57 -3.44 0.47
N LEU A 156 -4.63 -4.40 0.40
CA LEU A 156 -3.20 -4.25 0.63
C LEU A 156 -2.40 -4.98 -0.45
N HIS A 157 -1.29 -4.40 -0.90
CA HIS A 157 -0.38 -5.08 -1.84
C HIS A 157 0.40 -6.22 -1.16
N ARG A 158 0.73 -7.26 -1.93
CA ARG A 158 1.44 -8.47 -1.46
C ARG A 158 2.75 -8.16 -0.73
N ASN A 159 3.56 -7.24 -1.26
CA ASN A 159 4.83 -6.86 -0.63
C ASN A 159 4.58 -6.20 0.73
N THR A 160 3.56 -5.34 0.82
CA THR A 160 3.22 -4.69 2.08
C THR A 160 2.73 -5.71 3.10
N GLY A 161 1.96 -6.72 2.70
CA GLY A 161 1.60 -7.86 3.55
C GLY A 161 2.84 -8.61 4.05
N ASN A 162 3.77 -8.95 3.15
CA ASN A 162 5.03 -9.62 3.48
C ASN A 162 5.88 -8.81 4.47
N HIS A 163 5.98 -7.49 4.29
CA HIS A 163 6.66 -6.61 5.24
C HIS A 163 6.01 -6.63 6.63
N ARG A 164 4.67 -6.70 6.72
CA ARG A 164 3.97 -6.82 8.02
C ARG A 164 4.26 -8.16 8.71
N LYS A 165 4.27 -9.28 7.96
CA LYS A 165 4.63 -10.59 8.49
C LYS A 165 6.09 -10.62 8.97
N SER A 166 7.01 -10.15 8.13
CA SER A 166 8.43 -10.05 8.48
C SER A 166 8.65 -9.22 9.75
N ARG A 167 7.92 -8.11 9.92
CA ARG A 167 8.01 -7.29 11.14
C ARG A 167 7.58 -8.03 12.41
N LEU A 168 6.52 -8.83 12.35
CA LEU A 168 6.07 -9.64 13.50
C LEU A 168 7.12 -10.70 13.84
N ALA A 169 7.59 -11.44 12.84
CA ALA A 169 8.60 -12.48 13.00
C ALA A 169 9.92 -11.93 13.57
N ARG A 170 10.40 -10.79 13.06
CA ARG A 170 11.62 -10.14 13.57
C ARG A 170 11.51 -9.76 15.05
N ARG A 171 10.37 -9.23 15.48
CA ARG A 171 10.15 -8.87 16.89
C ARG A 171 10.07 -10.09 17.80
N LYS A 172 9.43 -11.17 17.35
CA LYS A 172 9.43 -12.46 18.07
C LYS A 172 10.86 -12.97 18.25
N LYS A 173 11.62 -13.10 17.16
CA LYS A 173 13.02 -13.54 17.17
C LYS A 173 13.92 -12.68 18.07
N ALA A 174 13.77 -11.36 18.03
CA ALA A 174 14.54 -10.48 18.90
C ALA A 174 14.31 -10.74 20.39
N ILE A 175 13.08 -11.12 20.77
CA ILE A 175 12.76 -11.51 22.14
C ILE A 175 13.36 -12.87 22.46
N GLU A 176 13.21 -13.87 21.58
CA GLU A 176 13.81 -15.20 21.75
C GLU A 176 15.34 -15.13 21.95
N ILE A 177 16.03 -14.29 21.17
CA ILE A 177 17.48 -14.05 21.30
C ILE A 177 17.81 -13.40 22.64
N LEU A 178 17.07 -12.35 23.03
CA LEU A 178 17.34 -11.64 24.29
C LEU A 178 17.18 -12.54 25.51
N ARG A 179 16.32 -13.57 25.44
CA ARG A 179 16.12 -14.54 26.53
C ARG A 179 17.07 -15.74 26.42
N GLY A 180 17.82 -15.86 25.33
CA GLY A 180 18.75 -16.96 25.10
C GLY A 180 18.11 -18.27 24.63
N TRP A 181 16.82 -18.28 24.28
CA TRP A 181 16.15 -19.48 23.76
C TRP A 181 16.49 -19.78 22.29
N TYR A 182 17.03 -18.80 21.59
CA TYR A 182 17.46 -18.95 20.21
C TYR A 182 18.83 -18.30 20.02
N VAL A 183 19.78 -19.10 19.57
CA VAL A 183 21.10 -18.63 19.15
C VAL A 183 21.14 -18.70 17.61
N PRO A 184 21.20 -17.56 16.90
CA PRO A 184 21.37 -17.58 15.47
C PRO A 184 22.74 -18.21 15.14
N ASN A 185 22.74 -19.23 14.28
CA ASN A 185 23.94 -20.01 13.87
C ASN A 185 24.41 -21.08 14.86
N ALA A 186 23.54 -21.72 15.64
CA ALA A 186 23.90 -23.02 16.20
C ALA A 186 24.20 -24.00 15.04
N GLU A 187 25.47 -24.40 14.89
CA GLU A 187 25.80 -25.52 14.01
C GLU A 187 25.00 -26.74 14.47
N PRO A 188 24.45 -27.55 13.54
CA PRO A 188 23.73 -28.75 13.94
C PRO A 188 24.69 -29.60 14.75
N VAL A 189 24.44 -29.69 16.06
CA VAL A 189 25.22 -30.54 16.97
C VAL A 189 25.23 -31.92 16.32
N ALA A 190 26.42 -32.32 15.83
CA ALA A 190 26.59 -33.58 15.13
C ALA A 190 26.05 -34.67 16.03
N ALA A 191 24.94 -35.28 15.61
CA ALA A 191 24.35 -36.41 16.29
C ALA A 191 25.35 -37.58 16.17
N THR A 192 26.18 -37.74 17.21
CA THR A 192 26.95 -38.95 17.50
C THR A 192 26.07 -40.01 18.11
#